data_AF-A0A7R9WHW0-F1
#
_entry.id   AF-A0A7R9WHW0-F1
#
_cell.length_a   1.000
_cell.length_b   1.000
_cell.length_c   1.000
_cell.angle_alpha   90.00
_cell.angle_beta   90.00
_cell.angle_gamma   90.00
#
_symmetry.space_group_name_H-M   'P 1'
#
loop_
_entity.id
_entity.type
_entity.pdbx_description
1 polymer ?
#
loop_
_entity_poly.entity_id
_entity_poly.type
_entity_poly.pdbx_seq_one_letter_code
_entity_poly.pdbx_strand_id
1 'polypeptide(L)'
;DRIGVQFGDEFRVALGFFSSVYEVDRFDLEGRPMYVERGQGGGSSGNTGLYGHAFFAYCTSETAWTFSYSDSASSIMDLDPCRAWYAKSSETTEWDIMSVAHSDWYAYGRASKMAMPFQHFSVMCVDCDDSPRGACAQVGTCSANGDRCNCYEGRYGLNCEFEEPCRHIAIDTSRKRFLALEEE
;
A
#
# COMPACT_ATOMS: atom_id res chain seq x y z
N ASP A 1 5.11 6.31 11.53
CA ASP A 1 4.06 6.70 10.58
C ASP A 1 3.64 5.51 9.75
N ARG A 2 2.33 5.34 9.61
CA ARG A 2 1.72 4.25 8.85
C ARG A 2 0.73 4.76 7.84
N ILE A 3 0.76 4.15 6.66
CA ILE A 3 -0.19 4.42 5.60
C ILE A 3 -0.93 3.15 5.22
N GLY A 4 -2.23 3.27 5.02
CA GLY A 4 -3.06 2.28 4.36
C GLY A 4 -3.14 2.61 2.88
N VAL A 5 -2.96 1.61 2.04
CA VAL A 5 -2.96 1.76 0.59
C VAL A 5 -3.98 0.80 -0.01
N GLN A 6 -4.76 1.31 -0.96
CA GLN A 6 -5.67 0.51 -1.75
C GLN A 6 -5.44 0.80 -3.23
N PHE A 7 -5.14 -0.25 -3.99
CA PHE A 7 -4.99 -0.19 -5.44
C PHE A 7 -6.25 -0.71 -6.13
N GLY A 8 -6.60 -0.10 -7.26
CA GLY A 8 -7.43 -0.72 -8.28
C GLY A 8 -6.67 -1.80 -9.06
N ASP A 9 -7.41 -2.70 -9.69
CA ASP A 9 -6.90 -3.85 -10.44
C ASP A 9 -7.04 -3.69 -11.96
N GLU A 10 -7.55 -2.55 -12.43
CA GLU A 10 -8.00 -2.33 -13.81
C GLU A 10 -6.86 -2.43 -14.84
N PHE A 11 -5.66 -1.92 -14.50
CA PHE A 11 -4.49 -1.98 -15.38
C PHE A 11 -3.60 -3.18 -15.09
N ARG A 12 -3.55 -3.60 -13.83
CA ARG A 12 -2.70 -4.71 -13.39
C ARG A 12 -3.26 -5.35 -12.13
N VAL A 13 -3.87 -6.53 -12.30
CA VAL A 13 -4.46 -7.32 -11.21
C VAL A 13 -3.49 -7.58 -10.05
N ALA A 14 -2.20 -7.73 -10.35
CA ALA A 14 -1.20 -7.94 -9.30
C ALA A 14 -1.16 -6.79 -8.27
N LEU A 15 -1.53 -5.56 -8.64
CA LEU A 15 -1.52 -4.42 -7.73
C LEU A 15 -2.53 -4.55 -6.58
N GLY A 16 -3.66 -5.24 -6.83
CA GLY A 16 -4.66 -5.50 -5.79
C GLY A 16 -4.07 -6.26 -4.58
N PHE A 17 -3.12 -7.17 -4.81
CA PHE A 17 -2.45 -7.94 -3.73
C PHE A 17 -1.61 -7.07 -2.80
N PHE A 18 -1.22 -5.87 -3.25
CA PHE A 18 -0.40 -4.94 -2.49
C PHE A 18 -1.23 -3.85 -1.77
N SER A 19 -2.55 -4.03 -1.73
CA SER A 19 -3.44 -3.20 -0.90
C SER A 19 -3.31 -3.64 0.55
N SER A 20 -2.52 -2.90 1.33
CA SER A 20 -2.09 -3.27 2.66
C SER A 20 -1.68 -2.04 3.48
N VAL A 21 -1.15 -2.28 4.67
CA VAL A 21 -0.53 -1.28 5.53
C VAL A 21 0.98 -1.26 5.27
N TYR A 22 1.51 -0.04 5.12
CA TYR A 22 2.93 0.23 4.95
C TYR A 22 3.43 1.07 6.11
N GLU A 23 4.67 0.80 6.50
CA GLU A 23 5.34 1.44 7.63
C GLU A 23 6.61 2.14 7.16
N VAL A 24 6.91 3.29 7.75
CA VAL A 24 8.24 3.87 7.64
C VAL A 24 9.22 2.96 8.40
N ASP A 25 9.84 2.05 7.67
CA ASP A 25 10.88 1.17 8.20
C ASP A 25 12.27 1.78 7.95
N ARG A 26 12.43 2.55 6.87
CA ARG A 26 13.75 2.93 6.33
C ARG A 26 13.77 4.31 5.71
N PHE A 27 15.00 4.77 5.49
CA PHE A 27 15.29 5.91 4.64
C PHE A 27 16.06 5.43 3.40
N ASP A 28 15.83 6.06 2.25
CA ASP A 28 16.57 5.79 1.02
C ASP A 28 18.04 6.26 1.14
N LEU A 29 18.83 6.07 0.07
CA LEU A 29 20.23 6.51 0.02
C LEU A 29 20.40 8.03 0.19
N GLU A 30 19.35 8.81 -0.03
CA GLU A 30 19.31 10.26 0.12
C GLU A 30 18.72 10.70 1.47
N GLY A 31 18.39 9.76 2.36
CA GLY A 31 17.84 10.03 3.68
C GLY A 31 16.34 10.34 3.70
N ARG A 32 15.59 9.99 2.65
CA ARG A 32 14.14 10.23 2.55
C ARG A 32 13.33 9.02 2.99
N PRO A 33 12.14 9.22 3.58
CA PRO A 33 11.34 8.12 4.09
C PRO A 33 10.95 7.12 2.99
N MET A 34 11.08 5.84 3.30
CA MET A 34 10.57 4.73 2.51
C MET A 34 9.51 3.98 3.31
N TYR A 35 8.35 3.79 2.71
CA TYR A 35 7.26 3.02 3.30
C TYR A 35 7.33 1.59 2.78
N VAL A 36 7.56 0.63 3.66
CA VAL A 36 7.70 -0.79 3.31
C VAL A 36 6.45 -1.54 3.74
N GLU A 37 6.00 -2.47 2.90
CA GLU A 37 4.84 -3.31 3.21
C GLU A 37 5.11 -4.14 4.47
N ARG A 38 4.16 -4.11 5.40
CA ARG A 38 4.21 -4.94 6.60
C ARG A 38 3.90 -6.38 6.21
N GLY A 39 4.90 -7.26 6.27
CA GLY A 39 4.71 -8.68 6.06
C GLY A 39 3.69 -9.26 7.04
N GLN A 40 2.80 -10.14 6.57
CA GLN A 40 1.78 -10.80 7.41
C GLN A 40 2.37 -11.71 8.51
N GLY A 41 3.68 -11.96 8.51
CA GLY A 41 4.40 -12.67 9.57
C GLY A 41 4.73 -11.76 10.75
N GLY A 42 3.72 -11.41 11.56
CA GLY A 42 3.92 -10.69 12.81
C GLY A 42 4.86 -11.44 13.76
N GLY A 43 6.13 -11.03 13.77
CA GLY A 43 7.14 -11.61 14.64
C GLY A 43 8.23 -10.59 14.91
N SER A 44 8.03 -9.76 15.93
CA SER A 44 9.08 -8.95 16.55
C SER A 44 10.13 -9.86 17.21
N SER A 45 10.93 -10.57 16.42
CA SER A 45 12.05 -11.34 16.95
C SER A 45 13.05 -11.70 15.87
N GLY A 46 14.07 -10.85 15.69
CA GLY A 46 15.43 -11.23 15.31
C GLY A 46 15.69 -11.97 14.00
N ASN A 47 14.69 -12.31 13.19
CA ASN A 47 14.85 -13.04 11.94
C ASN A 47 14.49 -12.11 10.77
N THR A 48 15.52 -11.64 10.08
CA THR A 48 15.52 -10.65 8.98
C THR A 48 14.85 -11.13 7.68
N GLY A 49 13.85 -12.00 7.76
CA GLY A 49 13.52 -12.89 6.64
C GLY A 49 12.38 -12.50 5.71
N LEU A 50 11.40 -11.68 6.13
CA LEU A 50 10.16 -11.49 5.35
C LEU A 50 9.60 -10.07 5.47
N TYR A 51 10.44 -9.05 5.26
CA TYR A 51 9.90 -7.73 4.90
C TYR A 51 9.14 -7.86 3.58
N GLY A 52 7.99 -7.19 3.48
CA GLY A 52 7.16 -7.24 2.28
C GLY A 52 7.98 -6.87 1.05
N HIS A 53 7.71 -7.55 -0.06
CA HIS A 53 8.47 -7.35 -1.30
C HIS A 53 8.12 -6.02 -1.99
N ALA A 54 7.26 -5.20 -1.38
CA ALA A 54 6.72 -3.98 -1.92
C ALA A 54 7.04 -2.75 -1.06
N PHE A 55 7.26 -1.61 -1.70
CA PHE A 55 7.56 -0.36 -1.02
C PHE A 55 7.13 0.86 -1.83
N PHE A 56 6.94 1.96 -1.11
CA PHE A 56 6.86 3.31 -1.66
C PHE A 56 8.10 4.11 -1.34
N ALA A 57 8.60 4.83 -2.33
CA ALA A 57 9.72 5.75 -2.16
C ALA A 57 9.61 6.90 -3.16
N TYR A 58 10.21 8.03 -2.82
CA TYR A 58 10.25 9.19 -3.69
C TYR A 58 11.34 9.02 -4.74
N CYS A 59 10.99 9.21 -6.02
CA CYS A 59 11.93 9.18 -7.13
C CYS A 59 12.29 10.61 -7.56
N THR A 60 13.58 10.98 -7.43
CA THR A 60 14.07 12.31 -7.79
C THR A 60 13.91 12.63 -9.28
N SER A 61 14.18 11.68 -10.18
CA SER A 61 14.12 11.92 -11.62
C SER A 61 12.70 12.09 -12.16
N GLU A 62 11.73 11.47 -11.50
CA GLU A 62 10.30 11.59 -11.83
C GLU A 62 9.63 12.71 -11.03
N THR A 63 10.30 13.26 -10.02
CA THR A 63 9.73 14.19 -9.04
C THR A 63 8.41 13.68 -8.47
N ALA A 64 8.34 12.40 -8.12
CA ALA A 64 7.07 11.76 -7.75
C ALA A 64 7.28 10.64 -6.74
N TRP A 65 6.24 10.33 -5.96
CA TRP A 65 6.19 9.10 -5.19
C TRP A 65 5.97 7.92 -6.13
N THR A 66 6.69 6.84 -5.89
CA THR A 66 6.63 5.63 -6.70
C THR A 66 6.37 4.41 -5.83
N PHE A 67 5.65 3.46 -6.40
CA PHE A 67 5.42 2.14 -5.83
C PHE A 67 6.17 1.09 -6.64
N SER A 68 6.93 0.24 -5.97
CA SER A 68 7.67 -0.84 -6.59
C SER A 68 7.54 -2.12 -5.77
N TYR A 69 7.68 -3.28 -6.43
CA TYR A 69 7.82 -4.56 -5.73
C TYR A 69 8.77 -5.52 -6.45
N SER A 70 9.35 -6.46 -5.71
CA SER A 70 10.21 -7.52 -6.23
C SER A 70 9.47 -8.86 -6.31
N ASP A 71 9.47 -9.51 -7.48
CA ASP A 71 9.03 -10.90 -7.60
C ASP A 71 10.10 -11.91 -7.11
N SER A 72 11.31 -11.43 -6.81
CA SER A 72 12.45 -12.27 -6.44
C SER A 72 12.92 -11.97 -5.01
N ALA A 73 13.60 -12.94 -4.39
CA ALA A 73 14.23 -12.80 -3.08
C ALA A 73 15.40 -11.78 -3.06
N SER A 74 15.62 -11.01 -4.14
CA SER A 74 16.50 -9.85 -4.10
C SER A 74 16.01 -8.87 -3.04
N SER A 75 16.95 -8.33 -2.28
CA SER A 75 16.66 -7.33 -1.26
C SER A 75 15.96 -6.13 -1.92
N ILE A 76 14.88 -5.65 -1.31
CA ILE A 76 14.23 -4.39 -1.70
C ILE A 76 15.22 -3.20 -1.67
N MET A 77 16.35 -3.35 -0.98
CA MET A 77 17.45 -2.39 -0.93
C MET A 77 18.14 -2.16 -2.27
N ASP A 78 18.12 -3.14 -3.15
CA ASP A 78 18.76 -3.04 -4.47
C ASP A 78 17.82 -2.45 -5.52
N LEU A 79 16.56 -2.17 -5.15
CA LEU A 79 15.56 -1.62 -6.05
C LEU A 79 15.65 -0.09 -6.08
N ASP A 80 16.09 0.43 -7.22
CA ASP A 80 16.03 1.86 -7.53
C ASP A 80 14.57 2.28 -7.79
N PRO A 81 13.98 3.17 -6.96
CA PRO A 81 12.60 3.61 -7.11
C PRO A 81 12.32 4.28 -8.47
N CYS A 82 13.36 4.80 -9.12
CA CYS A 82 13.23 5.46 -10.41
C CYS A 82 13.28 4.50 -11.62
N ARG A 83 13.75 3.26 -11.44
CA ARG A 83 13.95 2.34 -12.58
C ARG A 83 12.81 1.37 -12.84
N ALA A 84 12.07 0.98 -11.80
CA ALA A 84 11.15 -0.16 -11.87
C ALA A 84 9.84 0.06 -11.11
N TRP A 85 9.28 1.26 -11.19
CA TRP A 85 7.99 1.55 -10.56
C TRP A 85 6.81 0.98 -11.35
N TYR A 86 5.76 0.62 -10.61
CA TYR A 86 4.52 0.06 -11.12
C TYR A 86 3.33 0.98 -10.92
N ALA A 87 3.40 1.85 -9.91
CA ALA A 87 2.54 3.00 -9.78
C ALA A 87 3.38 4.25 -9.44
N LYS A 88 2.89 5.43 -9.81
CA LYS A 88 3.46 6.70 -9.37
C LYS A 88 2.39 7.74 -9.11
N SER A 89 2.66 8.68 -8.21
CA SER A 89 1.83 9.87 -8.02
C SER A 89 2.02 10.85 -9.17
N SER A 90 1.18 11.88 -9.19
CA SER A 90 1.50 13.15 -9.86
C SER A 90 2.80 13.74 -9.33
N GLU A 91 3.42 14.61 -10.12
CA GLU A 91 4.65 15.30 -9.72
C GLU A 91 4.43 16.11 -8.44
N THR A 92 5.40 16.05 -7.53
CA THR A 92 5.41 16.78 -6.26
C THR A 92 6.85 17.04 -5.84
N THR A 93 7.08 18.07 -5.05
CA THR A 93 8.37 18.31 -4.38
C THR A 93 8.34 17.89 -2.91
N GLU A 94 7.18 17.46 -2.42
CA GLU A 94 6.96 17.11 -1.03
C GLU A 94 7.41 15.67 -0.74
N TRP A 95 8.15 15.50 0.36
CA TRP A 95 8.66 14.20 0.80
C TRP A 95 7.77 13.54 1.85
N ASP A 96 6.55 14.03 2.01
CA ASP A 96 5.49 13.35 2.74
C ASP A 96 4.53 12.74 1.71
N ILE A 97 4.38 11.42 1.72
CA ILE A 97 3.46 10.72 0.81
C ILE A 97 2.00 11.15 1.03
N MET A 98 1.65 11.61 2.23
CA MET A 98 0.31 12.10 2.51
C MET A 98 -0.01 13.40 1.76
N SER A 99 1.01 14.16 1.35
CA SER A 99 0.82 15.34 0.48
C SER A 99 0.24 14.98 -0.91
N VAL A 100 0.43 13.73 -1.35
CA VAL A 100 -0.07 13.20 -2.63
C VAL A 100 -1.20 12.18 -2.44
N ALA A 101 -1.81 12.10 -1.26
CA ALA A 101 -2.93 11.19 -0.98
C ALA A 101 -4.16 11.48 -1.87
N HIS A 102 -4.35 12.75 -2.24
CA HIS A 102 -5.49 13.22 -3.05
C HIS A 102 -5.09 13.61 -4.48
N SER A 103 -3.83 13.40 -4.88
CA SER A 103 -3.42 13.65 -6.27
C SER A 103 -3.75 12.45 -7.15
N ASP A 104 -3.69 12.64 -8.47
CA ASP A 104 -3.84 11.53 -9.40
C ASP A 104 -2.63 10.59 -9.28
N TRP A 105 -2.89 9.29 -9.29
CA TRP A 105 -1.89 8.23 -9.38
C TRP A 105 -2.01 7.49 -10.71
N TYR A 106 -0.90 6.96 -11.18
CA TYR A 106 -0.80 6.34 -12.50
C TYR A 106 -0.16 4.96 -12.42
N ALA A 107 -0.74 4.00 -13.13
CA ALA A 107 -0.16 2.68 -13.34
C ALA A 107 0.76 2.67 -14.56
N TYR A 108 1.94 2.04 -14.47
CA TYR A 108 2.80 1.85 -15.64
C TYR A 108 2.35 0.64 -16.47
N GLY A 109 1.81 0.90 -17.68
CA GLY A 109 1.50 -0.15 -18.63
C GLY A 109 2.75 -0.59 -19.40
N ARG A 110 3.34 -1.75 -19.09
CA ARG A 110 4.50 -2.26 -19.87
C ARG A 110 4.17 -2.46 -21.36
N ALA A 111 2.94 -2.87 -21.68
CA ALA A 111 2.50 -3.09 -23.05
C ALA A 111 2.32 -1.78 -23.84
N SER A 112 1.77 -0.75 -23.21
CA SER A 112 1.55 0.57 -23.81
C SER A 112 2.79 1.46 -23.73
N LYS A 113 3.72 1.17 -22.82
CA LYS A 113 4.81 2.06 -22.38
C LYS A 113 4.27 3.45 -21.96
N MET A 114 3.05 3.49 -21.44
CA MET A 114 2.36 4.72 -21.02
C MET A 114 1.85 4.58 -19.60
N ALA A 115 1.87 5.71 -18.88
CA ALA A 115 1.25 5.85 -17.57
C ALA A 115 -0.25 6.10 -17.75
N MET A 116 -1.08 5.27 -17.12
CA MET A 116 -2.55 5.38 -17.19
C MET A 116 -3.07 5.77 -15.80
N PRO A 117 -3.95 6.77 -15.67
CA PRO A 117 -4.47 7.19 -14.36
C PRO A 117 -5.33 6.08 -13.76
N PHE A 118 -5.12 5.77 -12.48
CA PHE A 118 -6.00 4.85 -11.74
C PHE A 118 -7.43 5.37 -11.71
N GLN A 119 -8.38 4.47 -11.91
CA GLN A 119 -9.79 4.71 -11.62
C GLN A 119 -10.04 4.65 -10.12
N HIS A 120 -9.31 3.77 -9.42
CA HIS A 120 -9.38 3.64 -7.99
C HIS A 120 -7.98 3.51 -7.39
N PHE A 121 -7.60 4.48 -6.56
CA PHE A 121 -6.39 4.43 -5.76
C PHE A 121 -6.61 5.30 -4.52
N SER A 122 -6.17 4.82 -3.35
CA SER A 122 -6.20 5.64 -2.14
C SER A 122 -4.99 5.37 -1.26
N VAL A 123 -4.42 6.43 -0.72
CA VAL A 123 -3.46 6.39 0.39
C VAL A 123 -4.08 7.16 1.54
N MET A 124 -4.08 6.57 2.71
CA MET A 124 -4.64 7.17 3.91
C MET A 124 -3.70 6.95 5.10
N CYS A 125 -3.69 7.89 6.03
CA CYS A 125 -3.02 7.67 7.31
C CYS A 125 -3.78 6.58 8.07
N VAL A 126 -3.06 5.54 8.52
CA VAL A 126 -3.63 4.48 9.36
C VAL A 126 -2.98 4.44 10.74
N ASP A 127 -2.35 5.54 11.14
CA ASP A 127 -1.95 5.70 12.52
C ASP A 127 -3.21 5.76 13.39
N CYS A 128 -3.42 4.64 14.04
CA CYS A 128 -4.44 4.43 15.04
C CYS A 128 -3.90 5.07 16.32
N ASP A 129 -4.23 6.34 16.50
CA ASP A 129 -4.08 7.07 17.75
C ASP A 129 -5.44 7.60 18.20
N ASP A 130 -5.57 7.99 19.47
CA ASP A 130 -6.80 8.61 19.99
C ASP A 130 -6.96 10.07 19.54
N SER A 131 -6.23 10.50 18.49
CA SER A 131 -6.35 11.85 17.98
C SER A 131 -7.63 12.02 17.14
N PRO A 132 -8.11 13.25 16.96
CA PRO A 132 -9.25 13.52 16.06
C PRO A 132 -9.00 13.13 14.60
N ARG A 133 -7.73 12.87 14.23
CA ARG A 133 -7.28 12.42 12.92
C ARG A 133 -7.01 10.91 12.87
N GLY A 134 -7.25 10.21 13.98
CA GLY A 134 -6.96 8.79 14.12
C GLY A 134 -7.73 7.94 13.11
N ALA A 135 -7.10 6.85 12.70
CA ALA A 135 -7.56 5.98 11.62
C ALA A 135 -8.97 5.39 11.83
N CYS A 136 -9.47 5.25 13.06
CA CYS A 136 -10.71 4.54 13.37
C CYS A 136 -12.01 5.34 13.14
N ALA A 137 -11.97 6.34 12.25
CA ALA A 137 -13.11 7.15 11.80
C ALA A 137 -14.02 7.70 12.90
N GLN A 138 -13.49 7.90 14.12
CA GLN A 138 -14.24 8.28 15.34
C GLN A 138 -15.36 7.31 15.76
N VAL A 139 -15.47 6.18 15.09
CA VAL A 139 -16.51 5.15 15.31
C VAL A 139 -15.89 3.79 15.69
N GLY A 140 -14.67 3.86 16.22
CA GLY A 140 -13.96 2.76 16.85
C GLY A 140 -12.96 3.31 17.87
N THR A 141 -12.34 2.40 18.60
CA THR A 141 -11.24 2.71 19.52
C THR A 141 -9.96 2.10 18.99
N CYS A 142 -8.83 2.73 19.27
CA CYS A 142 -7.57 2.10 18.95
C CYS A 142 -7.28 0.95 19.92
N SER A 143 -6.79 -0.18 19.40
CA SER A 143 -6.26 -1.23 20.27
C SER A 143 -5.08 -0.73 21.11
N ALA A 144 -4.84 -1.37 22.26
CA ALA A 144 -3.75 -1.00 23.16
C ALA A 144 -2.37 -1.01 22.49
N ASN A 145 -2.20 -1.80 21.42
CA ASN A 145 -0.96 -1.90 20.66
C ASN A 145 -0.85 -0.89 19.52
N GLY A 146 -1.89 -0.08 19.29
CA GLY A 146 -1.91 0.89 18.19
C GLY A 146 -2.02 0.24 16.80
N ASP A 147 -2.24 -1.07 16.69
CA ASP A 147 -2.06 -1.83 15.44
C ASP A 147 -3.35 -2.11 14.65
N ARG A 148 -4.50 -1.91 15.29
CA ARG A 148 -5.82 -2.14 14.71
C ARG A 148 -6.87 -1.24 15.35
N CYS A 149 -7.93 -1.00 14.60
CA CYS A 149 -9.15 -0.40 15.11
C CYS A 149 -10.10 -1.45 15.68
N ASN A 150 -10.58 -1.22 16.90
CA ASN A 150 -11.69 -1.95 17.51
C ASN A 150 -12.97 -1.17 17.20
N CYS A 151 -13.65 -1.55 16.13
CA CYS A 151 -14.86 -0.87 15.67
C CYS A 151 -16.02 -1.02 16.66
N TYR A 152 -16.80 0.04 16.81
CA TYR A 152 -18.06 -0.04 17.56
C TYR A 152 -19.06 -0.95 16.83
N GLU A 153 -20.11 -1.35 17.55
CA GLU A 153 -21.15 -2.21 17.01
C GLU A 153 -21.77 -1.61 15.73
N GLY A 154 -21.89 -2.44 14.69
CA GLY A 154 -22.41 -2.01 13.39
C GLY A 154 -21.40 -1.26 12.50
N ARG A 155 -20.11 -1.26 12.85
CA ARG A 155 -19.04 -0.71 12.00
C ARG A 155 -18.05 -1.79 11.57
N TYR A 156 -17.57 -1.69 10.34
CA TYR A 156 -16.72 -2.68 9.67
C TYR A 156 -15.64 -2.00 8.84
N GLY A 157 -14.62 -2.76 8.45
CA GLY A 157 -13.48 -2.25 7.68
C GLY A 157 -12.20 -2.14 8.53
N LEU A 158 -11.11 -1.73 7.90
CA LEU A 158 -9.82 -1.57 8.58
C LEU A 158 -9.81 -0.35 9.50
N ASN A 159 -10.62 0.65 9.14
CA ASN A 159 -10.74 1.96 9.77
C ASN A 159 -12.16 2.22 10.31
N CYS A 160 -13.00 1.18 10.40
CA CYS A 160 -14.40 1.27 10.83
C CYS A 160 -15.28 2.15 9.91
N GLU A 161 -14.89 2.26 8.65
CA GLU A 161 -15.45 3.17 7.66
C GLU A 161 -16.80 2.71 7.08
N PHE A 162 -17.15 1.42 7.23
CA PHE A 162 -18.37 0.84 6.64
C PHE A 162 -19.44 0.55 7.70
N GLU A 163 -20.72 0.77 7.37
CA GLU A 163 -21.88 0.49 8.24
C GLU A 163 -22.43 -0.93 8.08
N GLU A 164 -22.21 -1.54 6.92
CA GLU A 164 -22.54 -2.94 6.66
C GLU A 164 -21.38 -3.61 5.92
N PRO A 165 -21.12 -4.89 6.17
CA PRO A 165 -20.20 -5.65 5.34
C PRO A 165 -20.77 -5.75 3.92
N CYS A 166 -19.91 -5.91 2.92
CA CYS A 166 -20.35 -6.16 1.56
C CYS A 166 -21.22 -7.43 1.51
N ARG A 167 -22.47 -7.31 1.03
CA ARG A 167 -23.42 -8.44 0.94
C ARG A 167 -22.94 -9.55 0.01
N HIS A 168 -22.13 -9.17 -0.97
CA HIS A 168 -21.56 -10.06 -1.96
C HIS A 168 -20.08 -9.77 -2.09
N ILE A 169 -19.26 -10.81 -1.91
CA ILE A 169 -17.87 -10.82 -2.31
C ILE A 169 -17.86 -11.52 -3.67
N ALA A 170 -17.46 -10.80 -4.71
CA ALA A 170 -17.28 -11.37 -6.03
C ALA A 170 -15.79 -11.44 -6.33
N ILE A 171 -15.37 -12.57 -6.89
CA ILE A 171 -14.05 -12.72 -7.49
C ILE A 171 -14.22 -12.33 -8.95
N ASP A 172 -13.40 -11.39 -9.45
CA ASP A 172 -13.38 -11.13 -10.89
C ASP A 172 -12.83 -12.37 -11.61
N THR A 173 -13.73 -13.11 -12.24
CA THR A 173 -13.43 -14.32 -13.02
C THR A 173 -13.18 -14.02 -14.50
N SER A 174 -13.20 -12.73 -14.91
CA SER A 174 -12.94 -12.31 -16.29
C SER A 174 -11.53 -12.69 -16.75
N ARG A 175 -10.61 -12.95 -15.81
CA ARG A 175 -9.30 -13.54 -16.08
C ARG A 175 -9.31 -15.04 -15.73
N LYS A 176 -9.00 -15.88 -16.72
CA LYS A 176 -8.88 -17.33 -16.53
C LYS A 176 -7.75 -17.64 -15.53
N ARG A 177 -8.14 -18.23 -14.39
CA ARG A 177 -7.33 -18.80 -13.30
C ARG A 177 -6.63 -17.80 -12.37
N PHE A 178 -6.98 -17.86 -11.08
CA PHE A 178 -6.04 -17.64 -9.98
C PHE A 178 -4.95 -18.72 -10.10
N LEU A 179 -3.71 -18.34 -10.41
CA LEU A 179 -2.54 -19.23 -10.42
C LEU A 179 -1.97 -19.38 -9.00
N ALA A 180 -2.82 -19.70 -8.03
CA ALA A 180 -2.36 -20.09 -6.72
C ALA A 180 -2.51 -21.61 -6.62
N LEU A 181 -1.35 -22.28 -6.52
CA LEU A 181 -1.17 -23.72 -6.29
C LEU A 181 -1.37 -24.62 -7.51
N GLU A 182 -0.34 -24.72 -8.36
CA GLU A 182 0.03 -26.02 -8.90
C GLU A 182 1.04 -26.62 -7.90
N GLU A 183 0.54 -27.38 -6.92
CA GLU A 183 1.34 -28.42 -6.27
C GLU A 183 1.36 -29.62 -7.22
N GLU A 184 2.57 -30.16 -7.43
CA GLU A 184 2.88 -31.33 -8.27
C GLU A 184 2.14 -32.61 -7.85
#